data_AF-A0AAV2ATG5-F1
#
_entry.id   AF-A0AAV2ATG5-F1
#
_cell.length_a   1.000
_cell.length_b   1.000
_cell.length_c   1.000
_cell.angle_alpha   90.00
_cell.angle_beta   90.00
_cell.angle_gamma   90.00
#
_symmetry.space_group_name_H-M   'P 1'
#
loop_
_entity.id
_entity.type
_entity.pdbx_description
1 polymer ?
#
loop_
_entity_poly.entity_id
_entity_poly.type
_entity_poly.pdbx_seq_one_letter_code
_entity_poly.pdbx_strand_id
1 'polypeptide(L)'
;MTLMENISVEEERCMEELKRRTLKDMTPALLEDETLFYRFSKARDFEVNAAEVMLKKHIIWWEQYKVDRILTDHNPSEVMVKYVPFYFLGYDREGSPVLYIDFGNADIKGIFNSVKAVEMSSYCVYTLQGLMEKCRAQTEKLGRPVTTTCFIFNFENLTFANATNKKMLETALFFAHMFQDNYPERIKSIYFINTSFYFTLVFNVVKHVLARVVLSKIQCYSPDDNWQGALLDKIDAEVLPAFLGGTRTDPDGNPRCTSVVIPCRKVPESHYLSKSGKKLSRSKDARKVTVTRLSKETFSCEVADPGSYLEWEFETKSKDIGFSVQYRPSKDSKTSELLPKQRIDTCYEPEKGFVRCDKPGTYICVFDNSYSWIYSKELYFRIKVTPPRESDYTS
;
A
#
# COMPACT_ATOMS: atom_id res chain seq x y z
N MET A 1 -32.11 -5.11 5.72
CA MET A 1 -31.15 -5.49 6.77
C MET A 1 -29.93 -4.62 6.66
N THR A 2 -29.95 -3.47 7.34
CA THR A 2 -28.78 -2.59 7.45
C THR A 2 -27.75 -3.23 8.38
N LEU A 3 -26.46 -2.96 8.17
CA LEU A 3 -25.31 -3.49 8.92
C LEU A 3 -25.37 -3.19 10.43
N MET A 4 -26.34 -2.36 10.84
CA MET A 4 -26.46 -1.69 12.13
C MET A 4 -27.67 -2.15 12.95
N GLU A 5 -28.42 -3.18 12.52
CA GLU A 5 -29.64 -3.62 13.23
C GLU A 5 -29.39 -4.27 14.61
N ASN A 6 -28.13 -4.49 15.01
CA ASN A 6 -27.74 -5.07 16.31
C ASN A 6 -26.60 -4.30 17.00
N ILE A 7 -26.67 -2.97 17.03
CA ILE A 7 -25.69 -2.12 17.74
C ILE A 7 -26.25 -1.74 19.11
N SER A 8 -25.46 -1.91 20.17
CA SER A 8 -25.87 -1.48 21.52
C SER A 8 -25.81 0.05 21.67
N VAL A 9 -26.52 0.61 22.65
CA VAL A 9 -26.48 2.05 22.93
C VAL A 9 -25.06 2.52 23.24
N GLU A 10 -24.27 1.69 23.92
CA GLU A 10 -22.86 1.97 24.22
C GLU A 10 -21.99 1.99 22.97
N GLU A 11 -22.19 1.05 22.05
CA GLU A 11 -21.48 0.98 20.77
C GLU A 11 -21.83 2.19 19.88
N GLU A 12 -23.09 2.60 19.85
CA GLU A 12 -23.56 3.80 19.15
C GLU A 12 -22.90 5.07 19.70
N ARG A 13 -22.90 5.24 21.03
CA ARG A 13 -22.22 6.36 21.69
C ARG A 13 -20.72 6.40 21.37
N CYS A 14 -20.06 5.24 21.30
CA CYS A 14 -18.65 5.17 20.93
C CYS A 14 -18.42 5.68 19.49
N MET A 15 -19.26 5.24 18.54
CA MET A 15 -19.16 5.70 17.14
C MET A 15 -19.44 7.19 16.99
N GLU A 16 -20.46 7.72 17.67
CA GLU A 16 -20.79 9.15 17.65
C GLU A 16 -19.67 10.01 18.24
N GLU A 17 -19.10 9.58 19.37
CA GLU A 17 -17.97 10.28 19.99
C GLU A 17 -16.71 10.21 19.12
N LEU A 18 -16.41 9.05 18.52
CA LEU A 18 -15.30 8.90 17.58
C LEU A 18 -15.46 9.84 16.38
N LYS A 19 -16.67 9.92 15.81
CA LYS A 19 -17.01 10.85 14.74
C LYS A 19 -16.79 12.28 15.18
N ARG A 20 -17.35 12.70 16.32
CA ARG A 20 -17.20 14.06 16.85
C ARG A 20 -15.73 14.46 17.03
N ARG A 21 -14.87 13.55 17.50
CA ARG A 21 -13.43 13.83 17.74
C ARG A 21 -12.60 13.95 16.47
N THR A 22 -13.02 13.34 15.37
CA THR A 22 -12.20 13.21 14.15
C THR A 22 -12.77 13.92 12.94
N LEU A 23 -14.05 14.35 12.97
CA LEU A 23 -14.76 14.91 11.82
C LEU A 23 -14.02 16.07 11.13
N LYS A 24 -13.37 16.94 11.90
CA LYS A 24 -12.64 18.11 11.39
C LYS A 24 -11.41 17.76 10.54
N ASP A 25 -10.89 16.54 10.70
CA ASP A 25 -9.67 16.06 10.03
C ASP A 25 -10.02 15.20 8.80
N MET A 26 -11.31 14.98 8.49
CA MET A 26 -11.77 14.07 7.43
C MET A 26 -12.02 14.76 6.09
N THR A 27 -11.77 14.05 5.00
CA THR A 27 -12.16 14.45 3.64
C THR A 27 -13.61 14.03 3.35
N PRO A 28 -14.30 14.67 2.38
CA PRO A 28 -15.63 14.24 1.96
C PRO A 28 -15.69 12.77 1.53
N ALA A 29 -14.68 12.30 0.79
CA ALA A 29 -14.63 10.93 0.29
C ALA A 29 -14.44 9.87 1.41
N LEU A 30 -13.72 10.18 2.49
CA LEU A 30 -13.70 9.33 3.68
C LEU A 30 -15.10 9.17 4.30
N LEU A 31 -15.90 10.24 4.29
CA LEU A 31 -17.25 10.26 4.88
C LEU A 31 -18.31 9.57 4.02
N GLU A 32 -18.01 9.25 2.76
CA GLU A 32 -18.89 8.44 1.91
C GLU A 32 -18.98 6.97 2.36
N ASP A 33 -18.01 6.50 3.16
CA ASP A 33 -18.10 5.19 3.80
C ASP A 33 -18.92 5.29 5.09
N GLU A 34 -20.22 5.02 4.98
CA GLU A 34 -21.15 5.02 6.11
C GLU A 34 -20.75 4.05 7.23
N THR A 35 -19.90 3.05 6.93
CA THR A 35 -19.43 2.06 7.91
C THR A 35 -18.10 2.43 8.56
N LEU A 36 -17.48 3.55 8.20
CA LEU A 36 -16.14 3.96 8.66
C LEU A 36 -16.03 3.89 10.18
N PHE A 37 -16.90 4.61 10.89
CA PHE A 37 -16.84 4.69 12.36
C PHE A 37 -17.10 3.33 13.02
N TYR A 38 -18.07 2.57 12.52
CA TYR A 38 -18.33 1.22 13.01
C TYR A 38 -17.11 0.31 12.89
N ARG A 39 -16.47 0.25 11.72
CA ARG A 39 -15.34 -0.65 11.48
C ARG A 39 -14.14 -0.31 12.36
N PHE A 40 -13.83 0.98 12.51
CA PHE A 40 -12.72 1.43 13.35
C PHE A 40 -13.00 1.25 14.84
N SER A 41 -14.24 1.50 15.30
CA SER A 41 -14.64 1.22 16.68
C SER A 41 -14.59 -0.28 16.97
N LYS A 42 -15.21 -1.10 16.13
CA LYS A 42 -15.26 -2.56 16.30
C LYS A 42 -13.87 -3.20 16.30
N ALA A 43 -12.96 -2.74 15.45
CA ALA A 43 -11.58 -3.24 15.42
C ALA A 43 -10.78 -2.96 16.70
N ARG A 44 -11.32 -2.13 17.60
CA ARG A 44 -10.77 -1.80 18.91
C ARG A 44 -11.77 -2.07 20.02
N ASP A 45 -12.66 -3.04 19.82
CA ASP A 45 -13.66 -3.49 20.81
C ASP A 45 -14.51 -2.34 21.37
N PHE A 46 -14.80 -1.34 20.52
CA PHE A 46 -15.52 -0.11 20.87
C PHE A 46 -14.85 0.72 21.98
N GLU A 47 -13.53 0.62 22.15
CA GLU A 47 -12.74 1.53 22.97
C GLU A 47 -12.40 2.82 22.22
N VAL A 48 -13.16 3.89 22.51
CA VAL A 48 -13.11 5.15 21.74
C VAL A 48 -11.71 5.76 21.61
N ASN A 49 -10.89 5.70 22.67
CA ASN A 49 -9.53 6.27 22.62
C ASN A 49 -8.61 5.45 21.70
N ALA A 50 -8.73 4.12 21.71
CA ALA A 50 -7.94 3.24 20.85
C ALA A 50 -8.40 3.34 19.39
N ALA A 51 -9.71 3.45 19.17
CA ALA A 51 -10.30 3.67 17.85
C ALA A 51 -9.88 5.02 17.26
N GLU A 52 -9.87 6.09 18.07
CA GLU A 52 -9.42 7.43 17.67
C GLU A 52 -7.96 7.43 17.22
N VAL A 53 -7.07 6.77 17.97
CA VAL A 53 -5.65 6.64 17.60
C VAL A 53 -5.49 5.91 16.26
N MET A 54 -6.26 4.85 16.05
CA MET A 54 -6.23 4.09 14.79
C MET A 54 -6.76 4.92 13.61
N LEU A 55 -7.90 5.59 13.79
CA LEU A 55 -8.55 6.38 12.74
C LEU A 55 -7.73 7.61 12.35
N LYS A 56 -7.08 8.30 13.31
CA LYS A 56 -6.17 9.41 13.00
C LYS A 56 -4.96 8.97 12.17
N LYS A 57 -4.41 7.78 12.44
CA LYS A 57 -3.34 7.20 11.60
C LYS A 57 -3.85 6.89 10.20
N HIS A 58 -5.07 6.37 10.10
CA HIS A 58 -5.70 6.09 8.83
C HIS A 58 -5.92 7.37 8.00
N ILE A 59 -6.42 8.45 8.59
CA ILE A 59 -6.60 9.75 7.92
C ILE A 59 -5.28 10.25 7.31
N ILE A 60 -4.19 10.22 8.09
CA ILE A 60 -2.86 10.62 7.62
C ILE A 60 -2.39 9.71 6.46
N TRP A 61 -2.57 8.40 6.61
CA TRP A 61 -2.20 7.43 5.56
C TRP A 61 -3.03 7.65 4.28
N TRP A 62 -4.32 7.94 4.43
CA TRP A 62 -5.27 8.18 3.35
C TRP A 62 -4.85 9.39 2.50
N GLU A 63 -4.43 10.48 3.15
CA GLU A 63 -3.86 11.65 2.48
C GLU A 63 -2.53 11.31 1.78
N GLN A 64 -1.62 10.62 2.48
CA GLN A 64 -0.30 10.25 1.93
C GLN A 64 -0.38 9.41 0.65
N TYR A 65 -1.31 8.46 0.61
CA TYR A 65 -1.55 7.61 -0.56
C TYR A 65 -2.52 8.24 -1.56
N LYS A 66 -3.00 9.45 -1.30
CA LYS A 66 -3.99 10.17 -2.13
C LYS A 66 -5.20 9.30 -2.47
N VAL A 67 -5.68 8.57 -1.47
CA VAL A 67 -6.65 7.48 -1.68
C VAL A 67 -7.96 7.98 -2.28
N ASP A 68 -8.40 9.19 -1.90
CA ASP A 68 -9.56 9.90 -2.50
C ASP A 68 -9.56 9.90 -4.04
N ARG A 69 -8.37 9.95 -4.65
CA ARG A 69 -8.21 10.10 -6.10
C ARG A 69 -7.39 9.00 -6.70
N ILE A 70 -7.08 7.94 -5.95
CA ILE A 70 -6.17 6.91 -6.45
C ILE A 70 -6.75 6.21 -7.68
N LEU A 71 -8.07 6.06 -7.76
CA LEU A 71 -8.72 5.44 -8.92
C LEU A 71 -8.78 6.35 -10.16
N THR A 72 -8.59 7.67 -10.02
CA THR A 72 -8.63 8.65 -11.12
C THR A 72 -7.25 9.14 -11.53
N ASP A 73 -6.39 9.43 -10.56
CA ASP A 73 -5.12 10.12 -10.77
C ASP A 73 -3.95 9.14 -10.92
N HIS A 74 -4.06 7.93 -10.36
CA HIS A 74 -3.01 6.93 -10.47
C HIS A 74 -3.15 6.18 -11.79
N ASN A 75 -2.08 6.20 -12.59
CA ASN A 75 -1.94 5.35 -13.76
C ASN A 75 -0.91 4.25 -13.47
N PRO A 76 -1.33 3.02 -13.13
CA PRO A 76 -0.42 1.91 -12.89
C PRO A 76 0.51 1.68 -14.09
N SER A 77 1.78 1.36 -13.83
CA SER A 77 2.71 1.08 -14.91
C SER A 77 2.33 -0.19 -15.67
N GLU A 78 2.87 -0.33 -16.88
CA GLU A 78 2.74 -1.55 -17.66
C GLU A 78 3.18 -2.78 -16.87
N VAL A 79 4.24 -2.67 -16.05
CA VAL A 79 4.73 -3.79 -15.24
C VAL A 79 3.68 -4.23 -14.23
N MET A 80 3.07 -3.27 -13.54
CA MET A 80 2.03 -3.55 -12.54
C MET A 80 0.79 -4.19 -13.18
N VAL A 81 0.31 -3.64 -14.29
CA VAL A 81 -0.89 -4.15 -14.97
C VAL A 81 -0.66 -5.53 -15.60
N LYS A 82 0.51 -5.76 -16.21
CA LYS A 82 0.76 -6.96 -17.00
C LYS A 82 1.34 -8.14 -16.23
N TYR A 83 1.97 -7.92 -15.08
CA TYR A 83 2.76 -8.94 -14.39
C TYR A 83 2.40 -9.13 -12.92
N VAL A 84 1.68 -8.20 -12.27
CA VAL A 84 1.15 -8.44 -10.91
C VAL A 84 -0.18 -9.20 -11.03
N PRO A 85 -0.26 -10.44 -10.52
CA PRO A 85 -1.33 -11.37 -10.91
C PRO A 85 -2.58 -11.24 -10.04
N PHE A 86 -3.21 -10.05 -10.04
CA PHE A 86 -4.44 -9.78 -9.30
C PHE A 86 -5.64 -9.79 -10.25
N TYR A 87 -6.58 -10.70 -10.01
CA TYR A 87 -7.70 -10.94 -10.92
C TYR A 87 -9.02 -10.92 -10.17
N PHE A 88 -9.89 -9.98 -10.52
CA PHE A 88 -11.27 -9.97 -10.03
C PHE A 88 -12.08 -11.05 -10.74
N LEU A 89 -12.56 -12.04 -10.00
CA LEU A 89 -13.31 -13.16 -10.58
C LEU A 89 -14.81 -12.86 -10.66
N GLY A 90 -15.34 -12.06 -9.75
CA GLY A 90 -16.77 -11.81 -9.63
C GLY A 90 -17.17 -11.66 -8.18
N TYR A 91 -18.37 -12.12 -7.83
CA TYR A 91 -18.91 -12.00 -6.49
C TYR A 91 -19.21 -13.38 -5.92
N ASP A 92 -19.06 -13.52 -4.61
CA ASP A 92 -19.51 -14.73 -3.92
C ASP A 92 -21.04 -14.76 -3.79
N ARG A 93 -21.59 -15.83 -3.22
CA ARG A 93 -23.04 -16.04 -3.07
C ARG A 93 -23.74 -14.93 -2.28
N GLU A 94 -23.01 -14.18 -1.45
CA GLU A 94 -23.55 -13.06 -0.68
C GLU A 94 -23.14 -11.69 -1.27
N GLY A 95 -22.59 -11.68 -2.48
CA GLY A 95 -22.28 -10.46 -3.22
C GLY A 95 -20.91 -9.86 -2.90
N SER A 96 -20.09 -10.47 -2.05
CA SER A 96 -18.74 -9.96 -1.73
C SER A 96 -17.80 -10.15 -2.92
N PRO A 97 -17.01 -9.13 -3.32
CA PRO A 97 -16.02 -9.26 -4.38
C PRO A 97 -15.00 -10.37 -4.10
N VAL A 98 -14.69 -11.18 -5.12
CA VAL A 98 -13.68 -12.25 -5.08
C VAL A 98 -12.45 -11.82 -5.87
N LEU A 99 -11.32 -11.68 -5.19
CA LEU A 99 -10.02 -11.41 -5.79
C LEU A 99 -9.15 -12.67 -5.75
N TYR A 100 -8.74 -13.15 -6.93
CA TYR A 100 -7.77 -14.22 -7.11
C TYR A 100 -6.37 -13.67 -7.31
N ILE A 101 -5.38 -14.27 -6.65
CA ILE A 101 -3.99 -13.84 -6.64
C ILE A 101 -3.11 -15.06 -6.94
N ASP A 102 -2.52 -15.11 -8.13
CA ASP A 102 -1.65 -16.21 -8.55
C ASP A 102 -0.21 -16.03 -8.06
N PHE A 103 -0.04 -16.05 -6.75
CA PHE A 103 1.21 -15.65 -6.09
C PHE A 103 2.39 -16.57 -6.39
N GLY A 104 2.17 -17.90 -6.31
CA GLY A 104 3.24 -18.87 -6.44
C GLY A 104 3.86 -18.92 -7.85
N ASN A 105 3.10 -18.57 -8.88
CA ASN A 105 3.56 -18.50 -10.26
C ASN A 105 4.13 -17.13 -10.68
N ALA A 106 4.00 -16.10 -9.84
CA ALA A 106 4.45 -14.75 -10.17
C ALA A 106 5.98 -14.65 -10.32
N ASP A 107 6.45 -13.85 -11.28
CA ASP A 107 7.87 -13.50 -11.39
C ASP A 107 8.24 -12.41 -10.37
N ILE A 108 8.22 -12.79 -9.08
CA ILE A 108 8.49 -11.90 -7.94
C ILE A 108 9.82 -11.16 -8.10
N LYS A 109 10.85 -11.84 -8.60
CA LYS A 109 12.17 -11.25 -8.84
C LYS A 109 12.10 -10.20 -9.95
N GLY A 110 11.49 -10.52 -11.09
CA GLY A 110 11.33 -9.60 -12.20
C GLY A 110 10.52 -8.37 -11.82
N ILE A 111 9.39 -8.56 -11.13
CA ILE A 111 8.54 -7.46 -10.63
C ILE A 111 9.35 -6.56 -9.71
N PHE A 112 9.97 -7.10 -8.66
CA PHE A 112 10.73 -6.27 -7.71
C PHE A 112 11.92 -5.57 -8.33
N ASN A 113 12.53 -6.11 -9.37
CA ASN A 113 13.61 -5.44 -10.10
C ASN A 113 13.11 -4.34 -11.04
N SER A 114 11.82 -4.30 -11.34
CA SER A 114 11.22 -3.39 -12.35
C SER A 114 10.42 -2.24 -11.75
N VAL A 115 10.02 -2.33 -10.48
CA VAL A 115 9.19 -1.31 -9.84
C VAL A 115 9.77 -0.85 -8.50
N LYS A 116 9.48 0.41 -8.14
CA LYS A 116 9.81 0.96 -6.81
C LYS A 116 8.82 0.41 -5.77
N ALA A 117 9.23 0.33 -4.50
CA ALA A 117 8.37 -0.16 -3.43
C ALA A 117 7.06 0.67 -3.28
N VAL A 118 7.15 1.99 -3.49
CA VAL A 118 6.00 2.90 -3.46
C VAL A 118 4.99 2.63 -4.58
N GLU A 119 5.47 2.17 -5.74
CA GLU A 119 4.61 1.83 -6.88
C GLU A 119 3.86 0.52 -6.60
N MET A 120 4.56 -0.48 -6.05
CA MET A 120 3.95 -1.73 -5.58
C MET A 120 2.89 -1.46 -4.51
N SER A 121 3.18 -0.63 -3.50
CA SER A 121 2.21 -0.32 -2.46
C SER A 121 1.02 0.48 -3.00
N SER A 122 1.25 1.47 -3.87
CA SER A 122 0.18 2.26 -4.49
C SER A 122 -0.74 1.39 -5.33
N TYR A 123 -0.22 0.44 -6.10
CA TYR A 123 -1.05 -0.47 -6.89
C TYR A 123 -1.91 -1.40 -6.04
N CYS A 124 -1.40 -1.86 -4.89
CA CYS A 124 -2.21 -2.63 -3.95
C CYS A 124 -3.34 -1.79 -3.34
N VAL A 125 -3.07 -0.52 -3.00
CA VAL A 125 -4.11 0.41 -2.53
C VAL A 125 -5.12 0.68 -3.64
N TYR A 126 -4.66 0.91 -4.88
CA TYR A 126 -5.51 1.08 -6.06
C TYR A 126 -6.44 -0.13 -6.25
N THR A 127 -5.88 -1.34 -6.19
CA THR A 127 -6.65 -2.59 -6.30
C THR A 127 -7.70 -2.70 -5.20
N LEU A 128 -7.34 -2.36 -3.96
CA LEU A 128 -8.26 -2.42 -2.83
C LEU A 128 -9.39 -1.40 -2.94
N GLN A 129 -9.09 -0.17 -3.34
CA GLN A 129 -10.13 0.83 -3.59
C GLN A 129 -11.06 0.38 -4.71
N GLY A 130 -10.52 -0.25 -5.76
CA GLY A 130 -11.35 -0.86 -6.81
C GLY A 130 -12.28 -1.96 -6.27
N LEU A 131 -11.86 -2.72 -5.26
CA LEU A 131 -12.74 -3.68 -4.57
C LEU A 131 -13.79 -2.97 -3.69
N MET A 132 -13.44 -1.84 -3.07
CA MET A 132 -14.40 -1.05 -2.27
C MET A 132 -15.50 -0.43 -3.13
N GLU A 133 -15.17 0.07 -4.33
CA GLU A 133 -16.18 0.52 -5.30
C GLU A 133 -17.11 -0.62 -5.73
N LYS A 134 -16.56 -1.83 -5.92
CA LYS A 134 -17.38 -3.03 -6.22
C LYS A 134 -18.30 -3.40 -5.06
N CYS A 135 -17.83 -3.28 -3.82
CA CYS A 135 -18.66 -3.42 -2.62
C CYS A 135 -19.81 -2.39 -2.59
N ARG A 136 -19.52 -1.12 -2.90
CA ARG A 136 -20.53 -0.06 -2.98
C ARG A 136 -21.57 -0.35 -4.06
N ALA A 137 -21.14 -0.66 -5.28
CA ALA A 137 -22.03 -1.02 -6.38
C ALA A 137 -22.90 -2.26 -6.06
N GLN A 138 -22.34 -3.26 -5.38
CA GLN A 138 -23.11 -4.42 -4.92
C GLN A 138 -24.09 -4.10 -3.81
N THR A 139 -23.75 -3.16 -2.93
CA THR A 139 -24.65 -2.67 -1.88
C THR A 139 -25.90 -2.04 -2.51
N GLU A 140 -25.70 -1.16 -3.49
CA GLU A 140 -26.78 -0.53 -4.24
C GLU A 140 -27.63 -1.57 -4.98
N LYS A 141 -26.97 -2.48 -5.71
CA LYS A 141 -27.65 -3.52 -6.50
C LYS A 141 -28.49 -4.48 -5.66
N LEU A 142 -28.00 -4.86 -4.48
CA LEU A 142 -28.66 -5.87 -3.63
C LEU A 142 -29.60 -5.25 -2.58
N GLY A 143 -29.60 -3.93 -2.41
CA GLY A 143 -30.38 -3.23 -1.38
C GLY A 143 -29.98 -3.62 0.06
N ARG A 144 -28.78 -4.18 0.24
CA ARG A 144 -28.21 -4.53 1.55
C ARG A 144 -26.72 -4.31 1.57
N PRO A 145 -26.11 -4.00 2.73
CA PRO A 145 -24.68 -3.72 2.77
C PRO A 145 -23.81 -4.90 2.36
N VAL A 146 -22.87 -4.62 1.45
CA VAL A 146 -21.75 -5.48 1.07
C VAL A 146 -20.49 -4.68 1.35
N THR A 147 -19.76 -5.04 2.41
CA THR A 147 -18.61 -4.24 2.88
C THR A 147 -17.31 -5.04 2.95
N THR A 148 -17.38 -6.34 2.68
CA THR A 148 -16.27 -7.27 2.86
C THR A 148 -15.90 -7.99 1.56
N THR A 149 -14.67 -8.46 1.49
CA THR A 149 -14.05 -9.04 0.29
C THR A 149 -13.45 -10.42 0.57
N CYS A 150 -13.49 -11.29 -0.44
CA CYS A 150 -12.93 -12.65 -0.42
C CYS A 150 -11.63 -12.68 -1.21
N PHE A 151 -10.58 -13.27 -0.63
CA PHE A 151 -9.28 -13.41 -1.29
C PHE A 151 -8.94 -14.88 -1.50
N ILE A 152 -8.50 -15.23 -2.71
CA ILE A 152 -7.99 -16.56 -3.04
C ILE A 152 -6.55 -16.39 -3.50
N PHE A 153 -5.61 -16.94 -2.74
CA PHE A 153 -4.20 -16.91 -3.05
C PHE A 153 -3.75 -18.31 -3.49
N ASN A 154 -3.27 -18.43 -4.73
CA ASN A 154 -2.64 -19.63 -5.22
C ASN A 154 -1.15 -19.63 -4.89
N PHE A 155 -0.70 -20.64 -4.14
CA PHE A 155 0.69 -20.83 -3.76
C PHE A 155 1.41 -21.94 -4.55
N GLU A 156 0.74 -22.50 -5.57
CA GLU A 156 1.34 -23.45 -6.50
C GLU A 156 2.64 -22.90 -7.09
N ASN A 157 3.69 -23.72 -7.15
CA ASN A 157 5.02 -23.35 -7.64
C ASN A 157 5.79 -22.31 -6.82
N LEU A 158 5.33 -21.94 -5.61
CA LEU A 158 6.16 -21.15 -4.70
C LEU A 158 7.49 -21.87 -4.44
N THR A 159 8.61 -21.21 -4.68
CA THR A 159 9.95 -21.77 -4.48
C THR A 159 10.56 -21.37 -3.14
N PHE A 160 11.51 -22.15 -2.63
CA PHE A 160 12.31 -21.79 -1.46
C PHE A 160 13.00 -20.41 -1.61
N ALA A 161 13.52 -20.12 -2.81
CA ALA A 161 14.19 -18.87 -3.12
C ALA A 161 13.25 -17.67 -2.96
N ASN A 162 11.99 -17.78 -3.40
CA ASN A 162 10.99 -16.75 -3.20
C ASN A 162 10.54 -16.70 -1.73
N ALA A 163 10.27 -17.85 -1.10
CA ALA A 163 9.81 -17.95 0.28
C ALA A 163 10.78 -17.35 1.31
N THR A 164 12.08 -17.40 1.03
CA THR A 164 13.14 -16.83 1.89
C THR A 164 13.65 -15.48 1.40
N ASN A 165 13.07 -14.94 0.33
CA ASN A 165 13.48 -13.64 -0.21
C ASN A 165 13.10 -12.52 0.76
N LYS A 166 14.11 -11.76 1.22
CA LYS A 166 13.93 -10.65 2.16
C LYS A 166 12.93 -9.59 1.68
N LYS A 167 13.01 -9.16 0.40
CA LYS A 167 12.08 -8.16 -0.16
C LYS A 167 10.65 -8.69 -0.16
N MET A 168 10.48 -9.98 -0.47
CA MET A 168 9.17 -10.63 -0.45
C MET A 168 8.59 -10.67 0.97
N LEU A 169 9.36 -11.14 1.95
CA LEU A 169 8.90 -11.21 3.35
C LEU A 169 8.56 -9.83 3.93
N GLU A 170 9.39 -8.82 3.64
CA GLU A 170 9.13 -7.44 4.05
C GLU A 170 7.88 -6.85 3.38
N THR A 171 7.66 -7.17 2.10
CA THR A 171 6.47 -6.75 1.36
C THR A 171 5.22 -7.42 1.94
N ALA A 172 5.28 -8.72 2.26
CA ALA A 172 4.17 -9.44 2.90
C ALA A 172 3.82 -8.85 4.27
N LEU A 173 4.83 -8.56 5.11
CA LEU A 173 4.64 -7.89 6.40
C LEU A 173 4.05 -6.48 6.25
N PHE A 174 4.57 -5.71 5.29
CA PHE A 174 4.05 -4.39 4.99
C PHE A 174 2.56 -4.44 4.61
N PHE A 175 2.16 -5.38 3.75
CA PHE A 175 0.76 -5.52 3.37
C PHE A 175 -0.12 -5.98 4.53
N ALA A 176 0.33 -6.94 5.34
CA ALA A 176 -0.41 -7.37 6.53
C ALA A 176 -0.72 -6.19 7.46
N HIS A 177 0.29 -5.37 7.78
CA HIS A 177 0.10 -4.15 8.58
C HIS A 177 -0.82 -3.14 7.89
N MET A 178 -0.57 -2.84 6.62
CA MET A 178 -1.35 -1.86 5.87
C MET A 178 -2.85 -2.22 5.85
N PHE A 179 -3.18 -3.49 5.60
CA PHE A 179 -4.55 -3.98 5.62
C PHE A 179 -5.19 -3.87 7.01
N GLN A 180 -4.51 -4.34 8.06
CA GLN A 180 -5.06 -4.31 9.41
C GLN A 180 -5.29 -2.89 9.94
N ASP A 181 -4.37 -1.98 9.61
CA ASP A 181 -4.40 -0.61 10.12
C ASP A 181 -5.36 0.29 9.34
N ASN A 182 -5.60 0.03 8.04
CA ASN A 182 -6.36 0.93 7.16
C ASN A 182 -7.65 0.33 6.60
N TYR A 183 -7.79 -1.00 6.60
CA TYR A 183 -8.98 -1.70 6.12
C TYR A 183 -9.57 -2.62 7.19
N PRO A 184 -9.77 -2.15 8.45
CA PRO A 184 -10.38 -2.98 9.49
C PRO A 184 -11.77 -3.45 9.04
N GLU A 185 -12.10 -4.68 9.42
CA GLU A 185 -13.39 -5.32 9.13
C GLU A 185 -13.75 -5.44 7.63
N ARG A 186 -12.78 -5.31 6.70
CA ARG A 186 -13.02 -5.45 5.24
C ARG A 186 -12.77 -6.85 4.68
N ILE A 187 -12.15 -7.74 5.45
CA ILE A 187 -11.86 -9.13 5.04
C ILE A 187 -13.04 -10.00 5.42
N LYS A 188 -13.60 -10.74 4.46
CA LYS A 188 -14.60 -11.80 4.69
C LYS A 188 -13.92 -13.14 4.94
N SER A 189 -13.11 -13.56 3.99
CA SER A 189 -12.38 -14.84 4.00
C SER A 189 -11.09 -14.74 3.19
N ILE A 190 -10.10 -15.54 3.56
CA ILE A 190 -8.84 -15.71 2.84
C ILE A 190 -8.62 -17.20 2.63
N TYR A 191 -8.50 -17.63 1.39
CA TYR A 191 -8.17 -18.99 0.99
C TYR A 191 -6.72 -19.02 0.50
N PHE A 192 -5.86 -19.77 1.17
CA PHE A 192 -4.56 -20.15 0.65
C PHE A 192 -4.67 -21.54 0.05
N ILE A 193 -4.59 -21.67 -1.27
CA ILE A 193 -4.69 -22.94 -1.98
C ILE A 193 -3.33 -23.38 -2.52
N ASN A 194 -3.17 -24.69 -2.70
CA ASN A 194 -1.92 -25.31 -3.13
C ASN A 194 -0.72 -24.93 -2.22
N THR A 195 -0.96 -24.85 -0.90
CA THR A 195 0.09 -24.50 0.06
C THR A 195 1.07 -25.66 0.24
N SER A 196 2.35 -25.40 0.02
CA SER A 196 3.43 -26.35 0.31
C SER A 196 4.16 -25.98 1.60
N PHE A 197 5.19 -26.74 1.99
CA PHE A 197 6.08 -26.38 3.10
C PHE A 197 6.67 -24.96 2.97
N TYR A 198 6.91 -24.48 1.74
CA TYR A 198 7.45 -23.14 1.51
C TYR A 198 6.46 -22.03 1.90
N PHE A 199 5.14 -22.25 1.76
CA PHE A 199 4.14 -21.32 2.26
C PHE A 199 4.28 -21.16 3.78
N THR A 200 4.47 -22.26 4.52
CA THR A 200 4.60 -22.24 5.98
C THR A 200 5.78 -21.37 6.44
N LEU A 201 6.90 -21.34 5.70
CA LEU A 201 8.02 -20.44 5.99
C LEU A 201 7.60 -18.97 5.97
N VAL A 202 6.81 -18.58 4.96
CA VAL A 202 6.31 -17.22 4.76
C VAL A 202 5.24 -16.89 5.79
N PHE A 203 4.26 -17.77 5.95
CA PHE A 203 3.13 -17.56 6.84
C PHE A 203 3.57 -17.47 8.30
N ASN A 204 4.61 -18.21 8.71
CA ASN A 204 5.17 -18.09 10.05
C ASN A 204 5.76 -16.71 10.34
N VAL A 205 6.22 -15.97 9.33
CA VAL A 205 6.68 -14.59 9.51
C VAL A 205 5.49 -13.64 9.68
N VAL A 206 4.45 -13.80 8.85
CA VAL A 206 3.31 -12.87 8.80
C VAL A 206 2.28 -13.12 9.91
N LYS A 207 2.06 -14.37 10.32
CA LYS A 207 0.99 -14.74 11.28
C LYS A 207 1.10 -14.01 12.62
N HIS A 208 2.30 -13.61 13.03
CA HIS A 208 2.55 -12.94 14.31
C HIS A 208 2.07 -11.49 14.34
N VAL A 209 1.87 -10.86 13.18
CA VAL A 209 1.35 -9.49 13.10
C VAL A 209 -0.16 -9.45 12.86
N LEU A 210 -0.74 -10.56 12.41
CA LEU A 210 -2.17 -10.69 12.12
C LEU A 210 -3.01 -10.69 13.39
N ALA A 211 -4.04 -9.85 13.42
CA ALA A 211 -5.06 -9.85 14.48
C ALA A 211 -5.83 -11.18 14.49
N ARG A 212 -6.30 -11.60 15.67
CA ARG A 212 -7.04 -12.87 15.84
C ARG A 212 -8.24 -13.00 14.90
N VAL A 213 -8.99 -11.91 14.69
CA VAL A 213 -10.14 -11.87 13.77
C VAL A 213 -9.77 -12.10 12.31
N VAL A 214 -8.55 -11.75 11.90
CA VAL A 214 -8.05 -12.03 10.55
C VAL A 214 -7.60 -13.48 10.47
N LEU A 215 -6.86 -13.96 11.47
CA LEU A 215 -6.44 -15.36 11.55
C LEU A 215 -7.63 -16.33 11.48
N SER A 216 -8.75 -16.02 12.15
CA SER A 216 -9.95 -16.86 12.12
C SER A 216 -10.66 -16.90 10.76
N LYS A 217 -10.32 -16.00 9.82
CA LYS A 217 -10.88 -15.93 8.46
C LYS A 217 -10.00 -16.65 7.42
N ILE A 218 -8.81 -17.10 7.83
CA ILE A 218 -7.84 -17.78 6.97
C ILE A 218 -8.14 -19.27 6.93
N GLN A 219 -8.17 -19.83 5.73
CA GLN A 219 -8.26 -21.25 5.45
C GLN A 219 -7.08 -21.64 4.55
N CYS A 220 -6.31 -22.65 4.96
CA CYS A 220 -5.13 -23.12 4.23
C CYS A 220 -5.38 -24.53 3.72
N TYR A 221 -5.05 -24.76 2.45
CA TYR A 221 -5.24 -26.03 1.78
C TYR A 221 -3.99 -26.41 0.98
N SER A 222 -3.48 -27.60 1.26
CA SER A 222 -2.45 -28.27 0.49
C SER A 222 -3.03 -28.76 -0.86
N PRO A 223 -2.19 -29.15 -1.83
CA PRO A 223 -2.66 -29.64 -3.12
C PRO A 223 -3.62 -30.84 -3.04
N ASP A 224 -3.44 -31.71 -2.04
CA ASP A 224 -4.25 -32.92 -1.84
C ASP A 224 -5.58 -32.67 -1.10
N ASP A 225 -5.78 -31.47 -0.55
CA ASP A 225 -7.02 -31.10 0.13
C ASP A 225 -8.13 -30.75 -0.86
N ASN A 226 -9.39 -30.91 -0.46
CA ASN A 226 -10.55 -30.50 -1.27
C ASN A 226 -10.81 -28.99 -1.22
N TRP A 227 -9.84 -28.19 -1.64
CA TRP A 227 -9.98 -26.72 -1.67
C TRP A 227 -10.99 -26.26 -2.72
N GLN A 228 -11.17 -27.00 -3.82
CA GLN A 228 -12.18 -26.70 -4.83
C GLN A 228 -13.59 -26.74 -4.24
N GLY A 229 -13.93 -27.80 -3.49
CA GLY A 229 -15.20 -27.89 -2.78
C GLY A 229 -15.40 -26.75 -1.78
N ALA A 230 -14.37 -26.42 -1.00
CA ALA A 230 -14.42 -25.32 -0.04
C ALA A 230 -14.66 -23.94 -0.70
N LEU A 231 -14.15 -23.71 -1.91
CA LEU A 231 -14.46 -22.51 -2.69
C LEU A 231 -15.91 -22.53 -3.18
N LEU A 232 -16.39 -23.65 -3.73
CA LEU A 232 -17.75 -23.81 -4.27
C LEU A 232 -18.86 -23.71 -3.19
N ASP A 233 -18.53 -24.01 -1.94
CA ASP A 233 -19.43 -23.81 -0.80
C ASP A 233 -19.82 -22.34 -0.62
N LYS A 234 -18.94 -21.40 -1.01
CA LYS A 234 -19.14 -19.96 -0.82
C LYS A 234 -19.32 -19.17 -2.10
N ILE A 235 -18.82 -19.69 -3.22
CA ILE A 235 -18.79 -19.01 -4.52
C ILE A 235 -19.50 -19.88 -5.55
N ASP A 236 -20.40 -19.30 -6.33
CA ASP A 236 -21.09 -20.04 -7.39
C ASP A 236 -20.11 -20.53 -8.46
N ALA A 237 -20.39 -21.71 -9.02
CA ALA A 237 -19.47 -22.38 -9.96
C ALA A 237 -19.22 -21.53 -11.21
N GLU A 238 -20.23 -20.77 -11.66
CA GLU A 238 -20.19 -19.89 -12.83
C GLU A 238 -19.27 -18.67 -12.65
N VAL A 239 -18.92 -18.33 -11.41
CA VAL A 239 -17.98 -17.25 -11.10
C VAL A 239 -16.54 -17.76 -11.18
N LEU A 240 -16.30 -18.99 -10.73
CA LEU A 240 -14.98 -19.59 -10.68
C LEU A 240 -14.57 -20.19 -12.03
N PRO A 241 -13.36 -19.86 -12.55
CA PRO A 241 -12.75 -20.61 -13.63
C PRO A 241 -12.72 -22.12 -13.37
N ALA A 242 -12.82 -22.93 -14.42
CA ALA A 242 -12.81 -24.39 -14.31
C ALA A 242 -11.55 -24.94 -13.62
N PHE A 243 -10.38 -24.31 -13.81
CA PHE A 243 -9.16 -24.72 -13.10
C PHE A 243 -9.20 -24.45 -11.57
N LEU A 244 -10.14 -23.62 -11.09
CA LEU A 244 -10.42 -23.42 -9.66
C LEU A 244 -11.60 -24.27 -9.15
N GLY A 245 -12.08 -25.22 -9.96
CA GLY A 245 -13.19 -26.12 -9.62
C GLY A 245 -14.57 -25.64 -10.06
N GLY A 246 -14.68 -24.47 -10.70
CA GLY A 246 -15.96 -23.96 -11.20
C GLY A 246 -16.32 -24.44 -12.60
N THR A 247 -17.23 -23.72 -13.25
CA THR A 247 -17.73 -23.99 -14.61
C THR A 247 -17.42 -22.85 -15.59
N ARG A 248 -16.87 -21.72 -15.12
CA ARG A 248 -16.54 -20.60 -16.00
C ARG A 248 -15.43 -21.02 -16.98
N THR A 249 -15.64 -20.64 -18.24
CA THR A 249 -14.68 -20.78 -19.34
C THR A 249 -14.61 -19.47 -20.13
N ASP A 250 -13.60 -19.29 -20.97
CA ASP A 250 -13.63 -18.22 -21.97
C ASP A 250 -14.75 -18.48 -23.01
N PRO A 251 -15.17 -17.50 -23.82
CA PRO A 251 -16.21 -17.69 -24.84
C PRO A 251 -15.92 -18.81 -25.87
N ASP A 252 -14.65 -19.17 -26.06
CA ASP A 252 -14.20 -20.27 -26.91
C ASP A 252 -14.16 -21.64 -26.20
N GLY A 253 -14.56 -21.70 -24.93
CA GLY A 253 -14.56 -22.91 -24.11
C GLY A 253 -13.25 -23.18 -23.38
N ASN A 254 -12.24 -22.28 -23.42
CA ASN A 254 -10.98 -22.50 -22.72
C ASN A 254 -11.18 -22.57 -21.19
N PRO A 255 -10.89 -23.72 -20.53
CA PRO A 255 -11.09 -23.91 -19.10
C PRO A 255 -10.09 -23.13 -18.23
N ARG A 256 -9.06 -22.55 -18.83
CA ARG A 256 -8.08 -21.70 -18.15
C ARG A 256 -8.57 -20.26 -17.96
N CYS A 257 -9.68 -19.86 -18.57
CA CYS A 257 -10.22 -18.50 -18.49
C CYS A 257 -9.17 -17.41 -18.71
N THR A 258 -8.34 -17.55 -19.75
CA THR A 258 -7.20 -16.66 -20.01
C THR A 258 -7.61 -15.24 -20.38
N SER A 259 -8.88 -15.00 -20.75
CA SER A 259 -9.42 -13.64 -20.91
C SER A 259 -9.58 -12.90 -19.57
N VAL A 260 -9.59 -13.62 -18.45
CA VAL A 260 -9.78 -13.08 -17.09
C VAL A 260 -8.52 -13.27 -16.25
N VAL A 261 -7.99 -14.49 -16.21
CA VAL A 261 -6.79 -14.86 -15.45
C VAL A 261 -5.65 -15.04 -16.44
N ILE A 262 -4.85 -14.00 -16.58
CA ILE A 262 -3.71 -14.02 -17.51
C ILE A 262 -2.61 -14.89 -16.88
N PRO A 263 -2.07 -15.90 -17.60
CA PRO A 263 -0.97 -16.70 -17.07
C PRO A 263 0.23 -15.83 -16.70
N CYS A 264 0.81 -16.09 -15.53
CA CYS A 264 2.03 -15.43 -15.09
C CYS A 264 3.16 -15.65 -16.11
N ARG A 265 3.92 -14.59 -16.39
CA ARG A 265 5.05 -14.60 -17.32
C ARG A 265 6.21 -13.82 -16.73
N LYS A 266 7.42 -14.11 -17.22
CA LYS A 266 8.62 -13.38 -16.82
C LYS A 266 8.53 -11.92 -17.23
N VAL A 267 8.94 -11.02 -16.34
CA VAL A 267 9.09 -9.60 -16.67
C VAL A 267 10.32 -9.46 -17.58
N PRO A 268 10.20 -8.89 -18.79
CA PRO A 268 11.34 -8.64 -19.65
C PRO A 268 12.38 -7.78 -18.95
N GLU A 269 13.67 -8.12 -19.07
CA GLU A 269 14.74 -7.37 -18.42
C GLU A 269 14.84 -5.91 -18.88
N SER A 270 14.25 -5.57 -20.04
CA SER A 270 14.11 -4.19 -20.51
C SER A 270 13.27 -3.31 -19.57
N HIS A 271 12.40 -3.90 -18.75
CA HIS A 271 11.65 -3.18 -17.71
C HIS A 271 12.42 -3.08 -16.39
N TYR A 272 13.54 -3.79 -16.23
CA TYR A 272 14.27 -3.75 -14.98
C TYR A 272 14.82 -2.35 -14.79
N LEU A 273 14.62 -1.80 -13.59
CA LEU A 273 15.19 -0.54 -13.19
C LEU A 273 16.71 -0.69 -13.28
N SER A 274 17.30 0.03 -14.22
CA SER A 274 18.75 0.01 -14.40
C SER A 274 19.39 0.44 -13.09
N LYS A 275 20.30 -0.36 -12.55
CA LYS A 275 21.17 0.13 -11.47
C LYS A 275 22.00 1.24 -12.08
N SER A 276 21.72 2.49 -11.72
CA SER A 276 22.55 3.61 -12.12
C SER A 276 24.02 3.28 -11.78
N GLY A 277 24.89 3.26 -12.78
CA GLY A 277 26.34 3.18 -12.54
C GLY A 277 26.87 4.39 -11.78
N LYS A 278 26.13 5.51 -11.82
CA LYS A 278 26.36 6.72 -11.04
C LYS A 278 25.73 6.57 -9.66
N LYS A 279 26.51 5.99 -8.74
CA LYS A 279 26.20 6.01 -7.32
C LYS A 279 26.67 7.30 -6.70
N LEU A 280 25.80 7.95 -5.96
CA LEU A 280 26.15 9.12 -5.15
C LEU A 280 27.17 8.75 -4.07
N SER A 281 27.11 7.51 -3.56
CA SER A 281 28.11 6.95 -2.62
C SER A 281 29.53 6.88 -3.18
N ARG A 282 29.71 6.97 -4.50
CA ARG A 282 31.03 7.02 -5.16
C ARG A 282 31.49 8.44 -5.49
N SER A 283 30.65 9.43 -5.27
CA SER A 283 30.97 10.81 -5.62
C SER A 283 31.69 11.53 -4.49
N LYS A 284 32.79 12.22 -4.80
CA LYS A 284 33.64 12.90 -3.80
C LYS A 284 32.96 14.09 -3.12
N ASP A 285 31.98 14.68 -3.78
CA ASP A 285 31.22 15.85 -3.36
C ASP A 285 29.90 15.49 -2.64
N ALA A 286 29.57 14.20 -2.53
CA ALA A 286 28.43 13.74 -1.76
C ALA A 286 28.74 13.74 -0.26
N ARG A 287 27.85 14.34 0.54
CA ARG A 287 27.92 14.28 2.00
C ARG A 287 27.36 12.96 2.48
N LYS A 288 27.89 12.43 3.59
CA LYS A 288 27.43 11.19 4.22
C LYS A 288 26.83 11.49 5.59
N VAL A 289 25.68 10.89 5.89
CA VAL A 289 25.05 10.92 7.21
C VAL A 289 24.43 9.58 7.54
N THR A 290 24.38 9.24 8.83
CA THR A 290 23.66 8.06 9.32
C THR A 290 22.48 8.51 10.13
N VAL A 291 21.26 8.29 9.63
CA VAL A 291 20.04 8.55 10.38
C VAL A 291 19.77 7.33 11.26
N THR A 292 19.98 7.48 12.56
CA THR A 292 19.78 6.38 13.53
C THR A 292 18.31 5.96 13.60
N ARG A 293 18.03 4.80 14.16
CA ARG A 293 16.63 4.36 14.40
C ARG A 293 15.89 5.36 15.30
N LEU A 294 14.58 5.48 15.11
CA LEU A 294 13.73 6.38 15.91
C LEU A 294 14.16 7.86 15.91
N SER A 295 14.93 8.30 14.91
CA SER A 295 15.46 9.67 14.83
C SER A 295 15.23 10.31 13.47
N LYS A 296 15.60 11.59 13.35
CA LYS A 296 15.54 12.38 12.13
C LYS A 296 16.80 13.22 12.01
N GLU A 297 17.22 13.46 10.78
CA GLU A 297 18.29 14.40 10.45
C GLU A 297 17.71 15.52 9.57
N THR A 298 18.17 16.75 9.77
CA THR A 298 17.65 17.91 9.03
C THR A 298 18.77 18.73 8.44
N PHE A 299 18.54 19.24 7.22
CA PHE A 299 19.48 20.09 6.51
C PHE A 299 18.75 21.37 6.08
N SER A 300 19.18 22.48 6.66
CA SER A 300 18.57 23.79 6.42
C SER A 300 19.38 24.61 5.42
N CYS A 301 18.71 25.31 4.53
CA CYS A 301 19.28 26.27 3.60
C CYS A 301 18.56 27.61 3.74
N GLU A 302 19.31 28.68 3.95
CA GLU A 302 18.77 30.04 3.91
C GLU A 302 18.69 30.51 2.47
N VAL A 303 17.52 30.98 2.05
CA VAL A 303 17.29 31.51 0.70
C VAL A 303 16.93 32.98 0.84
N ALA A 304 17.78 33.85 0.29
CA ALA A 304 17.56 35.28 0.26
C ALA A 304 16.73 35.73 -0.95
N ASP A 305 17.02 35.16 -2.11
CA ASP A 305 16.45 35.57 -3.39
C ASP A 305 15.20 34.74 -3.74
N PRO A 306 14.00 35.36 -3.81
CA PRO A 306 12.79 34.70 -4.30
C PRO A 306 12.97 34.16 -5.71
N GLY A 307 12.37 33.00 -6.00
CA GLY A 307 12.48 32.32 -7.29
C GLY A 307 13.72 31.45 -7.43
N SER A 308 14.58 31.37 -6.41
CA SER A 308 15.65 30.36 -6.34
C SER A 308 15.08 28.94 -6.30
N TYR A 309 15.90 27.92 -6.52
CA TYR A 309 15.51 26.53 -6.45
C TYR A 309 16.32 25.80 -5.37
N LEU A 310 15.62 25.12 -4.45
CA LEU A 310 16.22 24.13 -3.58
C LEU A 310 16.28 22.81 -4.35
N GLU A 311 17.48 22.34 -4.65
CA GLU A 311 17.72 21.07 -5.36
C GLU A 311 18.31 20.04 -4.39
N TRP A 312 17.83 18.79 -4.48
CA TRP A 312 18.38 17.66 -3.74
C TRP A 312 18.68 16.47 -4.63
N GLU A 313 19.69 15.71 -4.22
CA GLU A 313 19.98 14.37 -4.71
C GLU A 313 20.42 13.53 -3.51
N PHE A 314 19.85 12.34 -3.28
CA PHE A 314 20.29 11.46 -2.21
C PHE A 314 20.21 9.97 -2.54
N GLU A 315 21.03 9.18 -1.87
CA GLU A 315 21.10 7.72 -1.98
C GLU A 315 21.16 7.11 -0.57
N THR A 316 20.22 6.24 -0.23
CA THR A 316 20.32 5.32 0.89
C THR A 316 21.10 4.07 0.48
N LYS A 317 22.01 3.61 1.35
CA LYS A 317 22.74 2.36 1.13
C LYS A 317 21.84 1.13 1.23
N SER A 318 20.77 1.24 2.01
CA SER A 318 19.78 0.17 2.17
C SER A 318 18.48 0.73 2.73
N LYS A 319 17.36 0.16 2.25
CA LYS A 319 15.99 0.50 2.68
C LYS A 319 15.57 1.90 2.28
N ASP A 320 14.27 2.13 2.37
CA ASP A 320 13.73 3.47 2.19
C ASP A 320 14.14 4.43 3.31
N ILE A 321 13.99 5.73 3.11
CA ILE A 321 14.06 6.77 4.15
C ILE A 321 12.83 7.66 4.01
N GLY A 322 12.31 8.21 5.11
CA GLY A 322 11.30 9.26 5.04
C GLY A 322 11.96 10.54 4.57
N PHE A 323 11.41 11.22 3.57
CA PHE A 323 11.93 12.50 3.08
C PHE A 323 10.80 13.52 2.94
N SER A 324 11.00 14.73 3.47
CA SER A 324 10.11 15.88 3.28
C SER A 324 10.91 17.17 3.13
N VAL A 325 10.26 18.21 2.61
CA VAL A 325 10.79 19.57 2.54
C VAL A 325 9.84 20.49 3.27
N GLN A 326 10.40 21.29 4.17
CA GLN A 326 9.67 22.23 5.00
C GLN A 326 10.18 23.65 4.77
N TYR A 327 9.34 24.65 5.04
CA TYR A 327 9.66 26.06 4.94
C TYR A 327 9.32 26.80 6.23
N ARG A 328 10.25 27.65 6.64
CA ARG A 328 10.13 28.49 7.82
C ARG A 328 10.54 29.94 7.47
N PRO A 329 9.62 30.92 7.57
CA PRO A 329 9.91 32.31 7.25
C PRO A 329 10.98 32.97 8.12
N SER A 330 10.98 32.68 9.42
CA SER A 330 11.93 33.22 10.39
C SER A 330 12.15 32.21 11.53
N LYS A 331 13.22 32.35 12.32
CA LYS A 331 13.57 31.38 13.38
C LYS A 331 12.43 31.11 14.37
N ASP A 332 11.60 32.11 14.65
CA ASP A 332 10.48 32.04 15.58
C ASP A 332 9.14 31.66 14.92
N SER A 333 9.11 31.57 13.59
CA SER A 333 7.89 31.22 12.86
C SER A 333 7.61 29.72 12.89
N LYS A 334 6.32 29.36 12.83
CA LYS A 334 5.89 27.98 12.63
C LYS A 334 6.38 27.49 11.25
N THR A 335 6.89 26.27 11.24
CA THR A 335 7.28 25.57 10.02
C THR A 335 6.05 25.09 9.25
N SER A 336 6.03 25.35 7.94
CA SER A 336 5.04 24.84 6.98
C SER A 336 5.66 23.75 6.11
N GLU A 337 4.85 22.83 5.61
CA GLU A 337 5.33 21.74 4.75
C GLU A 337 5.18 22.14 3.27
N LEU A 338 6.27 22.00 2.50
CA LEU A 338 6.27 22.27 1.04
C LEU A 338 6.22 20.98 0.22
N LEU A 339 6.98 19.97 0.65
CA LEU A 339 6.91 18.62 0.11
C LEU A 339 6.53 17.68 1.25
N PRO A 340 5.36 17.02 1.16
CA PRO A 340 4.92 16.12 2.21
C PRO A 340 5.87 14.93 2.35
N LYS A 341 5.93 14.40 3.57
CA LYS A 341 6.78 13.24 3.88
C LYS A 341 6.40 12.01 3.04
N GLN A 342 7.37 11.51 2.28
CA GLN A 342 7.27 10.28 1.50
C GLN A 342 8.34 9.27 1.92
N ARG A 343 8.06 7.96 1.80
CA ARG A 343 9.06 6.90 2.00
C ARG A 343 9.72 6.56 0.67
N ILE A 344 11.03 6.82 0.57
CA ILE A 344 11.77 6.75 -0.69
C ILE A 344 12.91 5.73 -0.57
N ASP A 345 12.91 4.71 -1.45
CA ASP A 345 14.00 3.73 -1.61
C ASP A 345 14.83 4.05 -2.85
N THR A 346 16.13 4.24 -2.67
CA THR A 346 17.07 4.63 -3.73
C THR A 346 17.93 3.44 -4.23
N CYS A 347 17.47 2.20 -4.04
CA CYS A 347 18.27 1.01 -4.36
C CYS A 347 18.60 0.84 -5.85
N TYR A 348 17.91 1.56 -6.74
CA TYR A 348 18.13 1.54 -8.19
C TYR A 348 18.89 2.79 -8.68
N GLU A 349 18.51 3.96 -8.19
CA GLU A 349 19.10 5.25 -8.52
C GLU A 349 18.99 6.22 -7.33
N PRO A 350 19.89 7.22 -7.22
CA PRO A 350 19.70 8.32 -6.28
C PRO A 350 18.38 9.05 -6.56
N GLU A 351 17.65 9.35 -5.49
CA GLU A 351 16.47 10.22 -5.56
C GLU A 351 16.91 11.64 -5.90
N LYS A 352 16.18 12.30 -6.81
CA LYS A 352 16.44 13.69 -7.24
C LYS A 352 15.16 14.48 -7.24
N GLY A 353 15.22 15.73 -6.80
CA GLY A 353 14.09 16.63 -6.91
C GLY A 353 14.49 18.07 -6.67
N PHE A 354 13.52 18.96 -6.84
CA PHE A 354 13.68 20.37 -6.56
C PHE A 354 12.35 21.00 -6.14
N VAL A 355 12.44 22.13 -5.45
CA VAL A 355 11.32 23.03 -5.13
C VAL A 355 11.72 24.45 -5.46
N ARG A 356 10.80 25.22 -6.06
CA ARG A 356 10.97 26.66 -6.24
C ARG A 356 10.74 27.36 -4.91
N CYS A 357 11.66 28.22 -4.54
CA CYS A 357 11.66 29.01 -3.31
C CYS A 357 10.99 30.36 -3.56
N ASP A 358 9.67 30.41 -3.52
CA ASP A 358 8.91 31.63 -3.85
C ASP A 358 9.07 32.76 -2.82
N LYS A 359 9.57 32.44 -1.62
CA LYS A 359 9.72 33.39 -0.52
C LYS A 359 11.09 33.26 0.14
N PRO A 360 11.69 34.37 0.62
CA PRO A 360 12.90 34.32 1.43
C PRO A 360 12.65 33.62 2.76
N GLY A 361 13.64 32.87 3.25
CA GLY A 361 13.58 32.20 4.55
C GLY A 361 14.35 30.89 4.57
N THR A 362 14.12 30.09 5.62
CA THR A 362 14.78 28.80 5.79
C THR A 362 13.98 27.68 5.13
N TYR A 363 14.61 26.94 4.22
CA TYR A 363 14.07 25.71 3.65
C TYR A 363 14.81 24.50 4.26
N ILE A 364 14.07 23.48 4.69
CA ILE A 364 14.58 22.40 5.53
C ILE A 364 14.25 21.06 4.88
N CYS A 365 15.27 20.34 4.43
CA CYS A 365 15.15 18.94 4.03
C CYS A 365 15.21 18.05 5.27
N VAL A 366 14.23 17.16 5.44
CA VAL A 366 14.13 16.28 6.62
C VAL A 366 14.26 14.83 6.18
N PHE A 367 15.28 14.14 6.68
CA PHE A 367 15.44 12.70 6.54
C PHE A 367 14.94 12.02 7.83
N ASP A 368 13.80 11.35 7.72
CA ASP A 368 13.05 10.80 8.84
C ASP A 368 13.21 9.28 8.90
N ASN A 369 13.81 8.78 9.98
CA ASN A 369 13.91 7.35 10.30
C ASN A 369 13.14 7.00 11.60
N SER A 370 12.18 7.85 12.00
CA SER A 370 11.43 7.68 13.24
C SER A 370 10.54 6.43 13.23
N TYR A 371 10.29 5.87 12.05
CA TYR A 371 9.47 4.68 11.85
C TYR A 371 10.26 3.37 11.91
N SER A 372 11.60 3.40 11.93
CA SER A 372 12.43 2.19 11.99
C SER A 372 12.80 1.86 13.43
N TRP A 373 12.51 0.63 13.85
CA TRP A 373 12.73 0.17 15.22
C TRP A 373 14.06 -0.56 15.39
N ILE A 374 14.59 -1.07 14.27
CA ILE A 374 15.74 -2.00 14.25
C ILE A 374 16.92 -1.38 13.50
N TYR A 375 16.68 -0.71 12.36
CA TYR A 375 17.74 -0.37 11.41
C TYR A 375 18.00 1.14 11.32
N SER A 376 19.26 1.53 11.48
CA SER A 376 19.79 2.84 11.06
C SER A 376 19.95 2.89 9.54
N LYS A 377 19.94 4.10 8.97
CA LYS A 377 20.00 4.33 7.52
C LYS A 377 21.20 5.18 7.17
N GLU A 378 22.13 4.62 6.42
CA GLU A 378 23.28 5.34 5.86
C GLU A 378 22.85 6.01 4.55
N LEU A 379 23.00 7.33 4.50
CA LEU A 379 22.57 8.21 3.42
C LEU A 379 23.78 8.98 2.86
N TYR A 380 23.86 9.05 1.55
CA TYR A 380 24.72 9.96 0.80
C TYR A 380 23.81 11.02 0.18
N PHE A 381 24.19 12.30 0.19
CA PHE A 381 23.30 13.35 -0.33
C PHE A 381 24.05 14.59 -0.81
N ARG A 382 23.36 15.37 -1.63
CA ARG A 382 23.68 16.73 -2.05
C ARG A 382 22.42 17.56 -1.90
N ILE A 383 22.55 18.69 -1.23
CA ILE A 383 21.49 19.71 -1.17
C ILE A 383 22.17 21.03 -1.51
N LYS A 384 21.58 21.77 -2.44
CA LYS A 384 22.08 23.08 -2.87
C LYS A 384 20.92 23.99 -3.22
N VAL A 385 21.17 25.29 -3.11
CA VAL A 385 20.28 26.33 -3.62
C VAL A 385 20.89 26.85 -4.91
N THR A 386 20.12 26.86 -5.98
CA THR A 386 20.48 27.47 -7.25
C THR A 386 19.68 28.76 -7.44
N PRO A 387 20.30 29.85 -7.91
CA PRO A 387 19.61 31.13 -8.11
C PRO A 387 18.53 31.03 -9.20
N PRO A 388 17.61 32.01 -9.29
CA PRO A 388 16.56 32.03 -10.31
C PRO A 388 17.17 31.95 -11.72
N ARG A 389 16.54 31.19 -12.62
CA ARG A 389 17.02 31.06 -14.00
C ARG A 389 16.57 32.28 -14.81
N GLU A 390 17.41 32.77 -15.73
CA GLU A 390 17.10 33.95 -16.57
C GLU A 390 15.78 33.79 -17.38
N SER A 391 15.35 32.56 -17.65
CA SER A 391 14.07 32.25 -18.32
C SER A 391 12.82 32.58 -17.49
N ASP A 392 12.94 32.83 -16.18
CA ASP A 392 11.81 33.11 -15.30
C ASP A 392 11.43 34.61 -15.26
N TYR A 393 12.16 35.49 -15.99
CA TYR A 393 11.88 36.93 -16.10
C TYR A 393 11.11 37.33 -17.37
N THR A 394 10.85 36.39 -18.28
CA THR A 394 10.03 36.60 -19.48
C THR A 394 8.71 35.85 -19.36
N SER A 395 7.76 36.39 -18.60
CA SER A 395 6.33 36.05 -18.66
C SER A 395 5.51 37.21 -18.16
#